data_AF-A0A2C5XXZ4-F1
#
_entry.id   AF-A0A2C5XXZ4-F1
#
_cell.length_a   1.000
_cell.length_b   1.000
_cell.length_c   1.000
_cell.angle_alpha   90.00
_cell.angle_beta   90.00
_cell.angle_gamma   90.00
#
_symmetry.space_group_name_H-M   'P 1'
#
loop_
_entity.id
_entity.type
_entity.pdbx_description
1 polymer ?
#
loop_
_entity_poly.entity_id
_entity_poly.type
_entity_poly.pdbx_seq_one_letter_code
_entity_poly.pdbx_strand_id
1 'polypeptide(L)' 'MRKVDVNGDKASDLFQWLKEEKPGLMGLKRVKWNFEKFLVGRDGLVKGRWASTTKPEALEQPIVDELSK' A
#
# COMPACT_ATOMS: atom_id res chain seq x y z
N MET A 1 3.49 15.58 13.04
CA MET A 1 3.00 14.93 11.81
C MET A 1 1.82 15.73 11.27
N ARG A 2 1.80 16.03 9.96
CA ARG A 2 0.70 16.76 9.29
C ARG A 2 -0.15 15.75 8.52
N LYS A 3 -1.45 16.02 8.40
CA LYS A 3 -2.30 15.33 7.42
C LYS A 3 -1.71 15.50 6.02
N VAL A 4 -1.62 14.42 5.27
CA VAL A 4 -1.21 14.42 3.86
C VAL A 4 -2.37 13.96 2.99
N ASP A 5 -2.41 14.44 1.76
CA ASP A 5 -3.33 13.93 0.76
C ASP A 5 -2.78 12.63 0.18
N VAL A 6 -3.63 11.62 0.04
CA VAL A 6 -3.25 10.30 -0.50
C VAL A 6 -3.62 10.15 -1.98
N ASN A 7 -4.44 11.06 -2.49
CA ASN A 7 -4.99 11.08 -3.85
C ASN A 7 -5.03 12.51 -4.40
N GLY A 8 -5.18 12.62 -5.73
CA GLY A 8 -5.23 13.90 -6.44
C GLY A 8 -3.84 14.49 -6.68
N ASP A 9 -3.81 15.67 -7.28
CA ASP A 9 -2.58 16.32 -7.77
C ASP A 9 -1.64 16.78 -6.65
N LYS A 10 -2.16 16.86 -5.42
CA LYS A 10 -1.40 17.21 -4.20
C LYS A 10 -1.07 15.99 -3.34
N ALA A 11 -1.26 14.78 -3.87
CA ALA A 11 -0.92 13.57 -3.12
C ALA A 11 0.57 13.60 -2.74
N SER A 12 0.91 13.15 -1.52
CA SER A 12 2.32 13.12 -1.12
C SER A 12 3.12 12.14 -1.99
N ASP A 13 4.40 12.43 -2.17
CA ASP A 13 5.31 11.63 -3.01
C ASP A 13 5.33 10.16 -2.58
N LEU A 14 5.27 9.89 -1.27
CA LEU A 14 5.14 8.53 -0.74
C LEU A 14 3.91 7.80 -1.28
N PHE A 15 2.73 8.43 -1.24
CA PHE A 15 1.51 7.79 -1.73
C PHE A 15 1.46 7.71 -3.25
N GLN A 16 2.07 8.66 -3.97
CA GLN A 16 2.25 8.55 -5.42
C GLN A 16 3.07 7.30 -5.75
N TRP A 17 4.26 7.18 -5.17
CA TRP A 17 5.15 6.04 -5.34
C TRP A 17 4.48 4.70 -4.99
N LEU A 18 3.84 4.58 -3.82
CA LEU A 18 3.15 3.35 -3.40
C LEU A 18 2.10 2.88 -4.43
N LYS A 19 1.32 3.82 -4.98
CA LYS A 19 0.25 3.53 -5.95
C LYS A 19 0.80 3.21 -7.35
N GLU A 20 2.01 3.67 -7.67
CA GLU A 20 2.70 3.39 -8.93
C GLU A 20 3.38 2.03 -8.91
N GLU A 21 4.10 1.71 -7.83
CA GLU A 21 4.79 0.43 -7.66
C GLU A 21 3.82 -0.75 -7.62
N LYS A 22 2.67 -0.57 -6.94
CA LYS A 22 1.60 -1.57 -6.89
C LYS A 22 0.25 -0.91 -7.20
N PRO A 23 -0.15 -0.84 -8.48
CA PRO A 23 -1.51 -0.43 -8.82
C PRO A 23 -2.52 -1.45 -8.28
N GLY A 24 -3.74 -0.99 -7.99
CA GLY A 24 -4.84 -1.86 -7.60
C GLY A 24 -5.38 -2.67 -8.78
N LEU A 25 -6.51 -3.35 -8.56
CA LEU A 25 -7.19 -4.11 -9.62
C LEU A 25 -7.40 -3.26 -10.88
N MET A 26 -7.18 -3.89 -12.04
CA MET A 26 -7.33 -3.27 -13.36
C MET A 26 -6.46 -2.02 -13.56
N GLY A 27 -5.31 -1.92 -12.88
CA GLY A 27 -4.39 -0.79 -13.00
C GLY A 27 -4.84 0.46 -12.25
N LEU A 28 -5.90 0.38 -11.44
CA LEU A 28 -6.45 1.54 -10.75
C LEU A 28 -5.50 2.00 -9.64
N LYS A 29 -4.86 3.16 -9.83
CA LYS A 29 -3.85 3.66 -8.89
C LYS A 29 -4.48 4.25 -7.62
N ARG A 30 -5.65 4.89 -7.71
CA ARG A 30 -6.30 5.62 -6.60
C ARG A 30 -6.52 4.76 -5.35
N VAL A 31 -6.20 5.28 -4.17
CA VAL A 31 -6.62 4.68 -2.88
C VAL A 31 -8.13 4.85 -2.75
N LYS A 32 -8.87 3.74 -2.68
CA LYS A 32 -10.33 3.74 -2.84
C LYS A 32 -11.06 4.15 -1.57
N TRP A 33 -10.54 3.78 -0.40
CA TRP A 33 -11.16 4.06 0.89
C TRP A 33 -10.15 4.07 2.03
N ASN A 34 -10.59 4.49 3.22
CA ASN A 34 -9.78 4.41 4.43
C ASN A 34 -9.36 2.95 4.70
N PHE A 35 -8.17 2.76 5.27
CA PHE A 35 -7.58 1.45 5.60
C PHE A 35 -7.17 0.56 4.43
N GLU A 36 -6.88 1.13 3.26
CA GLU A 36 -6.10 0.40 2.24
C GLU A 36 -4.67 0.18 2.76
N LYS A 37 -4.12 -1.04 2.58
CA LYS A 37 -2.84 -1.43 3.18
C LYS A 37 -1.78 -1.65 2.11
N PHE A 38 -0.55 -1.29 2.42
CA PHE A 38 0.64 -1.58 1.61
C PHE A 38 1.70 -2.26 2.49
N LEU A 39 2.42 -3.23 1.94
CA LEU A 39 3.58 -3.86 2.59
C LEU A 39 4.84 -3.40 1.88
N VAL A 40 5.77 -2.81 2.63
CA VAL A 40 7.08 -2.39 2.14
C VAL A 40 8.13 -3.29 2.80
N GLY A 41 8.99 -3.91 1.99
CA GLY A 41 10.07 -4.78 2.45
C GLY A 41 11.24 -4.01 3.05
N ARG A 42 12.17 -4.72 3.69
CA ARG A 42 13.41 -4.14 4.24
C ARG A 42 14.35 -3.61 3.16
N ASP A 43 14.19 -4.09 1.93
CA ASP A 43 14.87 -3.59 0.73
C ASP A 43 14.25 -2.30 0.16
N GLY A 44 13.19 -1.79 0.78
CA GLY A 44 12.50 -0.57 0.37
C GLY A 44 11.52 -0.76 -0.79
N LEU A 45 11.28 -1.99 -1.26
CA LEU A 45 10.35 -2.26 -2.36
C LEU A 45 8.92 -2.54 -1.87
N VAL A 46 7.91 -2.16 -2.66
CA VAL A 46 6.49 -2.43 -2.35
C VAL A 46 6.14 -3.87 -2.71
N LYS A 47 5.91 -4.70 -1.69
CA LYS A 47 5.69 -6.15 -1.83
C LYS A 47 4.23 -6.50 -2.06
N GLY A 48 3.32 -5.72 -1.49
CA GLY A 48 1.88 -5.98 -1.59
C GLY A 48 1.01 -4.77 -1.35
N ARG A 49 -0.23 -4.87 -1.83
CA ARG A 49 -1.30 -3.88 -1.67
C ARG A 49 -2.62 -4.62 -1.48
N TRP A 50 -3.41 -4.22 -0.48
CA TRP A 50 -4.69 -4.86 -0.16
C TRP A 50 -5.78 -3.83 0.04
N ALA A 51 -6.99 -4.20 -0.40
CA ALA A 51 -8.19 -3.37 -0.26
C ALA A 51 -8.54 -3.14 1.22
N SER A 52 -9.31 -2.10 1.47
CA SER A 52 -9.80 -1.75 2.81
C SER A 52 -10.54 -2.89 3.51
N THR A 53 -11.24 -3.72 2.75
CA THR A 53 -12.02 -4.87 3.23
C THR A 53 -11.16 -6.09 3.59
N THR A 54 -9.89 -6.13 3.18
CA THR A 54 -8.98 -7.19 3.61
C THR A 54 -8.75 -7.07 5.11
N LYS A 55 -9.08 -8.15 5.83
CA LYS A 55 -8.90 -8.23 7.27
C LYS A 55 -7.41 -8.25 7.62
N PRO A 56 -6.98 -7.60 8.72
CA PRO A 56 -5.57 -7.55 9.11
C PRO A 56 -4.92 -8.93 9.29
N GLU A 57 -5.66 -9.93 9.76
CA GLU A 57 -5.14 -11.30 9.99
C GLU A 57 -4.67 -11.95 8.70
N ALA A 58 -5.26 -11.61 7.56
CA ALA A 58 -4.82 -12.10 6.26
C ALA A 58 -3.46 -11.53 5.81
N LEU A 59 -2.93 -10.53 6.52
CA LEU A 59 -1.64 -9.92 6.23
C LEU A 59 -0.48 -10.60 6.99
N GLU A 60 -0.77 -11.42 8.00
CA GLU A 60 0.25 -12.06 8.84
C GLU A 60 1.20 -12.92 8.01
N GLN A 61 0.66 -13.86 7.22
CA GLN A 61 1.47 -14.75 6.41
C GLN A 61 2.36 -13.98 5.40
N PRO A 62 1.84 -13.02 4.59
CA PRO A 62 2.68 -12.19 3.73
C PRO A 62 3.80 -11.43 4.47
N ILE A 63 3.55 -10.98 5.71
CA ILE A 63 4.55 -10.28 6.51
C ILE A 63 5.64 -11.25 6.97
N VAL A 64 5.26 -12.42 7.52
CA VAL A 64 6.21 -13.45 7.97
C VAL A 64 7.07 -13.96 6.82
N ASP A 65 6.48 -14.17 5.65
CA ASP A 65 7.18 -14.57 4.44
C ASP A 65 8.24 -13.53 4.02
N GLU A 66 7.93 -12.24 4.16
CA GLU A 66 8.88 -11.17 3.84
C GLU A 66 9.97 -11.00 4.89
N LEU A 67 9.68 -11.28 6.17
CA LEU A 67 10.67 -11.25 7.25
C LEU A 67 11.69 -12.39 7.16
N SER A 68 11.33 -13.47 6.46
CA SER A 68 12.18 -14.66 6.28
C SER A 68 13.13 -14.54 5.07
N LYS A 69 13.10 -13.41 4.36
CA LYS A 69 14.00 -13.07 3.25
C LYS A 69 15.15 -12.19 3.73
#